data_AF-A0A3C0EE94-F1
#
_entry.id   AF-A0A3C0EE94-F1
#
_cell.length_a   1.000
_cell.length_b   1.000
_cell.length_c   1.000
_cell.angle_alpha   90.00
_cell.angle_beta   90.00
_cell.angle_gamma   90.00
#
_symmetry.space_group_name_H-M   'P 1'
#
loop_
_entity.id
_entity.type
_entity.pdbx_description
1 polymer ?
#
loop_
_entity_poly.entity_id
_entity_poly.type
_entity_poly.pdbx_seq_one_letter_code
_entity_poly.pdbx_strand_id
1 'polypeptide(L)'
;MVSDSNPPEYTLRVLSRLPLGSSCSGFNGYDLSRRSTGIVDVTVTHLEVTEIVPCTKDLPVVMNEIPLGVEFISGESYKAIVNGEVTNSFVGREPAGRPVVVKESPVESVELIILESFPPQYLIKVVSIMSGSSCSQFNGYDISRPFVNNIQVKVTYLAPAGVVECTADVAYVETDIPLDSDFNSKEEYTVAVNNVSGTFIAQ
;
A
#
# COMPACT_ATOMS: atom_id res chain seq x y z
N MET A 1 -18.46 2.64 8.74
CA MET A 1 -17.45 3.70 8.66
C MET A 1 -16.46 3.32 7.57
N VAL A 2 -15.84 4.33 6.98
CA VAL A 2 -14.80 4.15 5.96
C VAL A 2 -13.63 5.01 6.38
N SER A 3 -12.43 4.45 6.35
CA SER A 3 -11.20 5.16 6.66
C SER A 3 -10.82 6.12 5.54
N ASP A 4 -9.95 7.08 5.85
CA ASP A 4 -9.25 7.90 4.85
C ASP A 4 -7.95 7.23 4.35
N SER A 5 -7.77 5.92 4.61
CA SER A 5 -6.63 5.17 4.10
C SER A 5 -6.73 4.96 2.59
N ASN A 6 -5.60 4.69 1.95
CA ASN A 6 -5.55 4.28 0.56
C ASN A 6 -4.93 2.87 0.44
N PRO A 7 -5.69 1.84 0.03
CA PRO A 7 -7.12 1.86 -0.31
C PRO A 7 -8.04 2.11 0.91
N PRO A 8 -9.28 2.61 0.70
CA PRO A 8 -10.25 2.84 1.75
C PRO A 8 -10.63 1.52 2.40
N GLU A 9 -10.54 1.47 3.72
CA GLU A 9 -10.93 0.33 4.53
C GLU A 9 -12.32 0.57 5.09
N TYR A 10 -13.16 -0.46 5.02
CA TYR A 10 -14.54 -0.41 5.46
C TYR A 10 -14.70 -1.17 6.76
N THR A 11 -15.33 -0.53 7.75
CA THR A 11 -15.66 -1.17 9.02
C THR A 11 -17.14 -1.00 9.32
N LEU A 12 -17.83 -2.08 9.60
CA LEU A 12 -19.24 -2.07 10.00
C LEU A 12 -19.33 -1.93 11.52
N ARG A 13 -20.07 -0.92 12.00
CA ARG A 13 -20.39 -0.78 13.42
C ARG A 13 -21.75 -1.42 13.68
N VAL A 14 -21.77 -2.49 14.47
CA VAL A 14 -22.98 -3.22 14.85
C VAL A 14 -23.28 -2.93 16.31
N LEU A 15 -24.45 -2.36 16.58
CA LEU A 15 -24.97 -2.20 17.94
C LEU A 15 -25.96 -3.33 18.21
N SER A 16 -25.57 -4.26 19.07
CA SER A 16 -26.41 -5.37 19.50
C SER A 16 -26.91 -5.13 20.91
N ARG A 17 -28.19 -5.41 21.14
CA ARG A 17 -28.70 -5.63 22.50
C ARG A 17 -28.56 -7.11 22.79
N LEU A 18 -27.83 -7.45 23.84
CA LEU A 18 -27.72 -8.85 24.25
C LEU A 18 -29.09 -9.32 24.73
N PRO A 19 -29.63 -10.44 24.21
CA PRO A 19 -30.91 -10.93 24.63
C PRO A 19 -30.88 -11.25 26.12
N LEU A 20 -32.03 -11.06 26.77
CA LEU A 20 -32.29 -11.33 28.19
C LEU A 20 -31.54 -10.45 29.20
N GLY A 21 -30.68 -9.53 28.74
CA GLY A 21 -30.13 -8.47 29.57
C GLY A 21 -29.45 -9.00 30.81
N SER A 22 -28.34 -9.71 30.62
CA SER A 22 -27.65 -10.34 31.73
C SER A 22 -26.17 -9.96 31.76
N SER A 23 -25.64 -9.73 32.96
CA SER A 23 -24.19 -9.64 33.21
C SER A 23 -23.41 -10.89 32.79
N CYS A 24 -24.10 -11.96 32.40
CA CYS A 24 -23.52 -13.23 31.99
C CYS A 24 -23.64 -13.50 30.49
N SER A 25 -24.26 -12.60 29.73
CA SER A 25 -24.33 -12.67 28.27
C SER A 25 -23.15 -11.91 27.67
N GLY A 26 -22.60 -12.39 26.55
CA GLY A 26 -21.40 -11.82 25.96
C GLY A 26 -21.43 -11.82 24.43
N PHE A 27 -20.54 -11.03 23.84
CA PHE A 27 -20.21 -11.19 22.42
C PHE A 27 -19.35 -12.46 22.26
N ASN A 28 -19.73 -13.33 21.31
CA ASN A 28 -18.95 -14.53 21.00
C ASN A 28 -17.99 -14.27 19.83
N GLY A 29 -18.51 -13.69 18.75
CA GLY A 29 -17.75 -13.50 17.52
C GLY A 29 -18.64 -13.14 16.34
N TYR A 30 -17.99 -13.02 15.18
CA TYR A 30 -18.65 -12.79 13.91
C TYR A 30 -18.07 -13.68 12.81
N ASP A 31 -18.89 -13.94 11.79
CA ASP A 31 -18.47 -14.53 10.52
C ASP A 31 -18.85 -13.60 9.37
N LEU A 32 -18.02 -13.59 8.31
CA LEU A 32 -18.22 -12.74 7.14
C LEU A 32 -18.20 -13.59 5.88
N SER A 33 -19.25 -13.45 5.07
CA SER A 33 -19.47 -14.23 3.86
C SER A 33 -19.83 -13.31 2.69
N ARG A 34 -19.22 -13.56 1.52
CA ARG A 34 -19.43 -12.79 0.28
C ARG A 34 -19.92 -13.72 -0.83
N ARG A 35 -21.12 -14.28 -0.66
CA ARG A 35 -21.69 -15.30 -1.57
C ARG A 35 -22.29 -14.72 -2.84
N SER A 36 -22.60 -13.43 -2.84
CA SER A 36 -23.26 -12.72 -3.94
C SER A 36 -22.57 -11.39 -4.20
N THR A 37 -22.42 -11.02 -5.47
CA THR A 37 -21.88 -9.72 -5.86
C THR A 37 -22.70 -8.60 -5.23
N GLY A 38 -22.01 -7.61 -4.64
CA GLY A 38 -22.67 -6.47 -4.00
C GLY A 38 -23.28 -6.78 -2.62
N ILE A 39 -23.16 -8.00 -2.08
CA ILE A 39 -23.71 -8.35 -0.76
C ILE A 39 -22.59 -8.87 0.15
N VAL A 40 -22.56 -8.32 1.37
CA VAL A 40 -21.72 -8.81 2.47
C VAL A 40 -22.64 -9.32 3.57
N ASP A 41 -22.70 -10.64 3.73
CA ASP A 41 -23.43 -11.28 4.82
C ASP A 41 -22.54 -11.34 6.06
N VAL A 42 -23.05 -10.81 7.16
CA VAL A 42 -22.37 -10.79 8.44
C VAL A 42 -23.23 -11.54 9.45
N THR A 43 -22.67 -12.58 10.05
CA THR A 43 -23.32 -13.30 11.15
C THR A 43 -22.66 -12.87 12.45
N VAL A 44 -23.41 -12.27 13.37
CA VAL A 44 -22.95 -11.91 14.72
C VAL A 44 -23.55 -12.87 15.72
N THR A 45 -22.69 -13.48 16.55
CA THR A 45 -23.09 -14.46 17.56
C THR A 45 -22.82 -13.95 18.97
N HIS A 46 -23.68 -14.37 19.90
CA HIS A 46 -23.59 -14.04 21.32
C HIS A 46 -23.53 -15.31 22.15
N LEU A 47 -22.87 -15.22 23.31
CA LEU A 47 -22.89 -16.24 24.35
C LEU A 47 -24.03 -15.94 25.31
N GLU A 48 -24.79 -16.98 25.66
CA GLU A 48 -25.83 -16.93 26.68
C GLU A 48 -25.63 -18.06 27.68
N VAL A 49 -26.05 -17.82 28.92
CA VAL A 49 -26.01 -18.84 29.97
C VAL A 49 -27.27 -19.69 29.89
N THR A 50 -27.08 -21.01 29.90
CA THR A 50 -28.16 -22.01 29.86
C THR A 50 -28.55 -22.52 31.25
N GLU A 51 -27.76 -22.23 32.27
CA GLU A 51 -28.00 -22.61 33.67
C GLU A 51 -28.57 -21.45 34.50
N ILE A 52 -29.17 -21.76 35.65
CA ILE A 52 -29.70 -20.76 36.57
C ILE A 52 -28.54 -20.11 37.34
N VAL A 53 -27.96 -19.07 36.75
CA VAL A 53 -26.89 -18.25 37.34
C VAL A 53 -27.46 -16.89 37.74
N PRO A 54 -27.05 -16.28 38.88
CA PRO A 54 -27.57 -14.98 39.31
C PRO A 54 -26.99 -13.84 38.43
N CYS A 55 -27.59 -13.64 37.26
CA CYS A 55 -27.26 -12.53 36.37
C CYS A 55 -28.10 -11.31 36.69
N THR A 56 -27.58 -10.10 36.45
CA THR A 56 -28.37 -8.87 36.54
C THR A 56 -29.40 -8.82 35.39
N LYS A 57 -30.39 -7.92 35.47
CA LYS A 57 -31.37 -7.68 34.39
C LYS A 57 -30.97 -6.49 33.48
N ASP A 58 -29.67 -6.18 33.44
CA ASP A 58 -29.16 -5.05 32.70
C ASP A 58 -29.15 -5.39 31.20
N LEU A 59 -29.72 -4.55 30.35
CA LEU A 59 -29.71 -4.73 28.89
C LEU A 59 -28.58 -3.90 28.26
N PRO A 60 -27.30 -4.31 28.37
CA PRO A 60 -26.21 -3.53 27.80
C PRO A 60 -26.34 -3.50 26.28
N VAL A 61 -26.07 -2.34 25.72
CA VAL A 61 -25.84 -2.19 24.29
C VAL A 61 -24.37 -2.46 24.04
N VAL A 62 -24.07 -3.50 23.28
CA VAL A 62 -22.71 -3.84 22.89
C VAL A 62 -22.47 -3.31 21.49
N MET A 63 -21.39 -2.55 21.33
CA MET A 63 -20.92 -2.06 20.04
C MET A 63 -19.76 -2.94 19.57
N ASN A 64 -19.87 -3.49 18.38
CA ASN A 64 -18.80 -4.25 17.74
C ASN A 64 -18.41 -3.56 16.43
N GLU A 65 -17.11 -3.55 16.14
CA GLU A 65 -16.56 -3.06 14.88
C GLU A 65 -16.06 -4.25 14.06
N ILE A 66 -16.64 -4.44 12.88
CA ILE A 66 -16.38 -5.60 12.02
C ILE A 66 -15.66 -5.09 10.78
N PRO A 67 -14.36 -5.38 10.61
CA PRO A 67 -13.62 -4.98 9.42
C PRO A 67 -14.15 -5.76 8.21
N LEU A 68 -14.65 -5.04 7.22
CA LEU A 68 -15.12 -5.57 5.95
C LEU A 68 -13.98 -5.65 4.91
N GLY A 69 -12.87 -4.95 5.16
CA GLY A 69 -11.67 -4.92 4.32
C GLY A 69 -11.67 -3.79 3.27
N VAL A 70 -10.87 -3.97 2.22
CA VAL A 70 -10.54 -2.95 1.21
C VAL A 70 -11.03 -3.27 -0.21
N GLU A 71 -11.67 -4.43 -0.40
CA GLU A 71 -12.00 -4.99 -1.71
C GLU A 71 -13.38 -4.54 -2.22
N PHE A 72 -13.58 -3.24 -2.36
CA PHE A 72 -14.83 -2.66 -2.86
C PHE A 72 -14.57 -1.78 -4.08
N ILE A 73 -15.30 -2.05 -5.16
CA ILE A 73 -15.15 -1.36 -6.45
C ILE A 73 -15.76 0.04 -6.35
N SER A 74 -15.00 1.03 -6.81
CA SER A 74 -15.43 2.43 -6.84
C SER A 74 -16.76 2.60 -7.58
N GLY A 75 -17.70 3.32 -6.95
CA GLY A 75 -19.02 3.61 -7.54
C GLY A 75 -20.02 2.45 -7.47
N GLU A 76 -19.59 1.23 -7.15
CA GLU A 76 -20.52 0.12 -6.94
C GLU A 76 -21.22 0.21 -5.59
N SER A 77 -22.49 -0.14 -5.57
CA SER A 77 -23.30 -0.18 -4.36
C SER A 77 -23.22 -1.56 -3.69
N TYR A 78 -22.92 -1.57 -2.41
CA TYR A 78 -22.83 -2.76 -1.59
C TYR A 78 -23.88 -2.71 -0.47
N LYS A 79 -24.42 -3.88 -0.13
CA LYS A 79 -25.37 -4.07 0.97
C LYS A 79 -24.77 -5.02 2.00
N ALA A 80 -24.55 -4.53 3.21
CA ALA A 80 -24.23 -5.36 4.36
C ALA A 80 -25.53 -5.86 5.00
N ILE A 81 -25.67 -7.17 5.15
CA ILE A 81 -26.81 -7.84 5.78
C ILE A 81 -26.31 -8.51 7.05
N VAL A 82 -26.79 -8.05 8.21
CA VAL A 82 -26.40 -8.61 9.52
C VAL A 82 -27.51 -9.51 10.03
N ASN A 83 -27.17 -10.78 10.32
CA ASN A 83 -28.10 -11.81 10.82
C ASN A 83 -29.40 -11.94 9.99
N GLY A 84 -29.34 -11.67 8.68
CA GLY A 84 -30.47 -11.78 7.75
C GLY A 84 -31.52 -10.67 7.84
N GLU A 85 -31.45 -9.77 8.82
CA GLU A 85 -32.51 -8.78 9.08
C GLU A 85 -32.05 -7.33 8.91
N VAL A 86 -30.87 -6.98 9.41
CA VAL A 86 -30.42 -5.58 9.44
C VAL A 86 -29.62 -5.27 8.20
N THR A 87 -30.05 -4.25 7.44
CA THR A 87 -29.40 -3.89 6.19
C THR A 87 -28.81 -2.49 6.25
N ASN A 88 -27.53 -2.37 5.93
CA ASN A 88 -26.87 -1.09 5.69
C ASN A 88 -26.28 -1.09 4.28
N SER A 89 -26.30 0.04 3.60
CA SER A 89 -25.76 0.17 2.25
C SER A 89 -24.66 1.21 2.21
N PHE A 90 -23.64 0.94 1.41
CA PHE A 90 -22.54 1.86 1.17
C PHE A 90 -22.09 1.76 -0.27
N VAL A 91 -21.38 2.78 -0.73
CA VAL A 91 -20.79 2.81 -2.07
C VAL A 91 -19.30 2.63 -1.92
N GLY A 92 -18.71 1.79 -2.77
CA GLY A 92 -17.25 1.69 -2.89
C GLY A 92 -16.70 3.07 -3.24
N ARG A 93 -15.74 3.54 -2.45
CA ARG A 93 -15.04 4.78 -2.65
C ARG A 93 -13.88 4.46 -3.57
N GLU A 94 -13.55 5.43 -4.40
CA GLU A 94 -12.30 5.38 -5.12
C GLU A 94 -11.16 5.24 -4.11
N PRO A 95 -10.20 4.32 -4.34
CA PRO A 95 -8.91 4.37 -3.66
C PRO A 95 -8.44 5.82 -3.62
N ALA A 96 -8.06 6.32 -2.44
CA ALA A 96 -7.52 7.67 -2.31
C ALA A 96 -6.10 7.70 -2.90
N GLY A 97 -6.02 7.59 -4.22
CA GLY A 97 -4.82 7.45 -5.02
C GLY A 97 -5.28 7.13 -6.42
N ARG A 98 -5.29 8.14 -7.28
CA ARG A 98 -5.57 8.00 -8.71
C ARG A 98 -4.76 6.81 -9.24
N PRO A 99 -5.27 5.99 -10.18
CA PRO A 99 -4.47 4.94 -10.79
C PRO A 99 -3.13 5.54 -11.23
N VAL A 100 -2.03 4.93 -10.80
CA VAL A 100 -0.67 5.36 -11.13
C VAL A 100 -0.01 4.38 -12.08
N VAL A 101 0.90 4.87 -12.91
CA VAL A 101 1.75 4.11 -13.80
C VAL A 101 3.21 4.37 -13.44
N VAL A 102 4.04 3.34 -13.58
CA VAL A 102 5.49 3.46 -13.43
C VAL A 102 6.06 4.06 -14.72
N LYS A 103 6.84 5.13 -14.59
CA LYS A 103 7.59 5.78 -15.68
C LYS A 103 9.06 5.83 -15.35
N GLU A 104 9.91 5.82 -16.37
CA GLU A 104 11.34 6.07 -16.19
C GLU A 104 11.58 7.55 -15.88
N SER A 105 12.37 7.81 -14.83
CA SER A 105 12.73 9.16 -14.43
C SER A 105 13.78 9.72 -15.39
N PRO A 106 13.60 10.93 -15.96
CA PRO A 106 14.71 11.64 -16.57
C PRO A 106 15.86 11.81 -15.55
N VAL A 107 17.09 11.57 -15.99
CA VAL A 107 18.28 11.65 -15.13
C VAL A 107 19.00 12.95 -15.43
N GLU A 108 19.22 13.75 -14.39
CA GLU A 108 19.94 15.02 -14.46
C GLU A 108 21.45 14.81 -14.29
N SER A 109 21.85 13.98 -13.32
CA SER A 109 23.27 13.66 -13.09
C SER A 109 23.46 12.28 -12.45
N VAL A 110 24.66 11.72 -12.67
CA VAL A 110 25.14 10.48 -12.06
C VAL A 110 26.59 10.72 -11.62
N GLU A 111 26.88 10.49 -10.36
CA GLU A 111 28.21 10.61 -9.77
C GLU A 111 28.63 9.28 -9.15
N LEU A 112 29.83 8.78 -9.46
CA LEU A 112 30.38 7.59 -8.80
C LEU A 112 31.07 7.98 -7.50
N ILE A 113 30.74 7.26 -6.43
CA ILE A 113 31.32 7.37 -5.11
C ILE A 113 31.95 6.02 -4.74
N ILE A 114 33.22 6.05 -4.36
CA ILE A 114 33.94 4.88 -3.85
C ILE A 114 34.06 5.04 -2.34
N LEU A 115 33.52 4.10 -1.59
CA LEU A 115 33.58 4.10 -0.13
C LEU A 115 34.86 3.43 0.33
N GLU A 116 35.60 4.10 1.21
CA GLU A 116 36.80 3.58 1.84
C GLU A 116 36.46 2.39 2.76
N SER A 117 36.52 1.19 2.19
CA SER A 117 36.23 -0.09 2.85
C SER A 117 37.09 -1.19 2.24
N PHE A 118 37.13 -2.37 2.87
CA PHE A 118 37.88 -3.54 2.40
C PHE A 118 36.95 -4.76 2.36
N PRO A 119 36.48 -5.21 1.17
CA PRO A 119 36.75 -4.65 -0.17
C PRO A 119 36.10 -3.27 -0.38
N PRO A 120 36.59 -2.44 -1.34
CA PRO A 120 35.96 -1.18 -1.69
C PRO A 120 34.50 -1.38 -2.12
N GLN A 121 33.62 -0.49 -1.69
CA GLN A 121 32.21 -0.48 -2.12
C GLN A 121 31.97 0.67 -3.09
N TYR A 122 31.23 0.39 -4.14
CA TYR A 122 30.90 1.37 -5.18
C TYR A 122 29.44 1.77 -5.03
N LEU A 123 29.19 3.07 -5.11
CA LEU A 123 27.86 3.66 -5.06
C LEU A 123 27.77 4.69 -6.18
N ILE A 124 26.60 4.84 -6.78
CA ILE A 124 26.30 6.01 -7.60
C ILE A 124 25.29 6.90 -6.89
N LYS A 125 25.56 8.20 -6.89
CA LYS A 125 24.59 9.22 -6.52
C LYS A 125 23.89 9.70 -7.79
N VAL A 126 22.59 9.46 -7.87
CA VAL A 126 21.77 9.82 -9.03
C VAL A 126 20.84 10.96 -8.66
N VAL A 127 20.85 12.04 -9.43
CA VAL A 127 19.83 13.09 -9.37
C VAL A 127 18.85 12.84 -10.50
N SER A 128 17.60 12.54 -10.15
CA SER A 128 16.53 12.26 -11.11
C SER A 128 15.38 13.25 -10.98
N ILE A 129 14.66 13.42 -12.08
CA ILE A 129 13.55 14.36 -12.21
C ILE A 129 12.23 13.60 -12.28
N MET A 130 11.18 14.19 -11.70
CA MET A 130 9.80 13.74 -11.87
C MET A 130 8.95 14.88 -12.43
N SER A 131 8.29 14.64 -13.56
CA SER A 131 7.34 15.61 -14.13
C SER A 131 6.03 15.60 -13.37
N GLY A 132 5.42 16.77 -13.14
CA GLY A 132 4.14 16.89 -12.46
C GLY A 132 4.26 16.68 -10.96
N SER A 133 5.15 17.43 -10.29
CA SER A 133 5.55 17.22 -8.89
C SER A 133 4.41 17.02 -7.89
N SER A 134 3.26 17.70 -8.06
CA SER A 134 2.10 17.56 -7.18
C SER A 134 1.39 16.21 -7.27
N CYS A 135 1.68 15.41 -8.30
CA CYS A 135 1.01 14.14 -8.57
C CYS A 135 1.99 12.97 -8.75
N SER A 136 3.28 13.25 -8.69
CA SER A 136 4.33 12.31 -9.04
C SER A 136 5.18 12.01 -7.82
N GLN A 137 5.55 10.74 -7.64
CA GLN A 137 6.31 10.28 -6.49
C GLN A 137 7.44 9.37 -6.94
N PHE A 138 8.59 9.43 -6.27
CA PHE A 138 9.67 8.50 -6.53
C PHE A 138 9.20 7.07 -6.26
N ASN A 139 9.46 6.16 -7.20
CA ASN A 139 9.04 4.77 -7.10
C ASN A 139 10.17 3.88 -6.59
N GLY A 140 11.35 3.99 -7.21
CA GLY A 140 12.50 3.16 -6.89
C GLY A 140 13.46 2.99 -8.05
N TYR A 141 14.40 2.05 -7.88
CA TYR A 141 15.37 1.68 -8.90
C TYR A 141 15.56 0.17 -8.96
N ASP A 142 15.98 -0.32 -10.13
CA ASP A 142 16.38 -1.71 -10.37
C ASP A 142 17.80 -1.73 -10.96
N ILE A 143 18.60 -2.71 -10.57
CA ILE A 143 19.96 -2.94 -11.10
C ILE A 143 19.98 -4.26 -11.85
N SER A 144 20.52 -4.26 -13.07
CA SER A 144 20.76 -5.47 -13.86
C SER A 144 22.15 -5.46 -14.48
N ARG A 145 22.75 -6.64 -14.63
CA ARG A 145 24.11 -6.83 -15.17
C ARG A 145 24.07 -7.78 -16.37
N PRO A 146 23.61 -7.30 -17.53
CA PRO A 146 23.43 -8.18 -18.69
C PRO A 146 24.76 -8.67 -19.27
N PHE A 147 25.86 -7.94 -19.02
CA PHE A 147 27.21 -8.29 -19.44
C PHE A 147 28.19 -8.04 -18.30
N VAL A 148 29.35 -8.70 -18.35
CA VAL A 148 30.36 -8.67 -17.26
C VAL A 148 30.74 -7.24 -16.86
N ASN A 149 30.90 -6.33 -17.83
CA ASN A 149 31.35 -4.96 -17.58
C ASN A 149 30.24 -3.91 -17.77
N ASN A 150 28.98 -4.33 -17.81
CA ASN A 150 27.85 -3.43 -18.04
C ASN A 150 26.86 -3.52 -16.89
N ILE A 151 26.62 -2.38 -16.26
CA ILE A 151 25.68 -2.22 -15.17
C ILE A 151 24.56 -1.33 -15.69
N GLN A 152 23.35 -1.85 -15.74
CA GLN A 152 22.16 -1.09 -16.10
C GLN A 152 21.35 -0.79 -14.85
N VAL A 153 21.04 0.48 -14.66
CA VAL A 153 20.23 0.98 -13.57
C VAL A 153 19.00 1.63 -14.16
N LYS A 154 17.83 1.14 -13.77
CA LYS A 154 16.55 1.73 -14.16
C LYS A 154 15.99 2.51 -12.98
N VAL A 155 15.87 3.83 -13.10
CA VAL A 155 15.28 4.70 -12.06
C VAL A 155 13.88 5.09 -12.49
N THR A 156 12.90 4.97 -11.59
CA THR A 156 11.49 5.16 -11.92
C THR A 156 10.74 6.04 -10.93
N TYR A 157 9.65 6.62 -11.40
CA TYR A 157 8.68 7.37 -10.60
C TYR A 157 7.25 6.94 -10.95
N LEU A 158 6.34 7.12 -10.00
CA LEU A 158 4.90 6.94 -10.16
C LEU A 158 4.31 8.23 -10.71
N ALA A 159 3.56 8.11 -11.81
CA ALA A 159 2.78 9.19 -12.39
C ALA A 159 1.30 8.77 -12.48
N PRO A 160 0.35 9.71 -12.52
CA PRO A 160 -1.06 9.38 -12.77
C PRO A 160 -1.24 8.70 -14.14
N ALA A 161 -2.10 7.69 -14.20
CA ALA A 161 -2.42 6.90 -15.39
C ALA A 161 -3.31 7.67 -16.40
N GLY A 162 -4.00 8.73 -15.95
CA GLY A 162 -4.91 9.54 -16.75
C GLY A 162 -4.50 11.01 -16.84
N VAL A 163 -5.26 11.78 -17.63
CA VAL A 163 -5.08 13.23 -17.71
C VAL A 163 -5.54 13.85 -16.40
N VAL A 164 -4.60 14.48 -15.72
CA VAL A 164 -4.85 15.20 -14.48
C VAL A 164 -4.08 16.50 -14.49
N GLU A 165 -4.70 17.54 -13.95
CA GLU A 165 -4.05 18.82 -13.74
C GLU A 165 -3.08 18.68 -12.57
N CYS A 166 -1.79 18.58 -12.90
CA CYS A 166 -0.69 18.61 -11.95
C CYS A 166 0.01 19.96 -12.03
N THR A 167 0.67 20.39 -10.96
CA THR A 167 1.53 21.56 -11.04
C THR A 167 2.66 21.29 -12.04
N ALA A 168 3.03 22.30 -12.83
CA ALA A 168 4.07 22.18 -13.84
C ALA A 168 5.49 22.14 -13.23
N ASP A 169 5.61 22.12 -11.90
CA ASP A 169 6.91 22.16 -11.23
C ASP A 169 7.66 20.85 -11.41
N VAL A 170 8.98 21.00 -11.53
CA VAL A 170 9.94 19.91 -11.65
C VAL A 170 10.40 19.52 -10.25
N ALA A 171 10.19 18.26 -9.87
CA ALA A 171 10.73 17.72 -8.62
C ALA A 171 12.05 16.98 -8.90
N TYR A 172 13.04 17.23 -8.05
CA TYR A 172 14.33 16.54 -8.05
C TYR A 172 14.40 15.55 -6.89
N VAL A 173 14.98 14.38 -7.13
CA VAL A 173 15.22 13.36 -6.12
C VAL A 173 16.65 12.88 -6.25
N GLU A 174 17.40 13.01 -5.15
CA GLU A 174 18.72 12.40 -5.01
C GLU A 174 18.57 10.97 -4.49
N THR A 175 19.28 10.02 -5.09
CA THR A 175 19.24 8.62 -4.67
C THR A 175 20.64 8.02 -4.72
N ASP A 176 21.06 7.49 -3.58
CA ASP A 176 22.30 6.74 -3.43
C ASP A 176 22.02 5.26 -3.75
N ILE A 177 22.60 4.76 -4.84
CA ILE A 177 22.38 3.42 -5.37
C ILE A 177 23.66 2.59 -5.20
N PRO A 178 23.68 1.57 -4.33
CA PRO A 178 24.85 0.71 -4.16
C PRO A 178 25.04 -0.19 -5.39
N LEU A 179 26.24 -0.15 -5.95
CA LEU A 179 26.68 -1.04 -7.03
C LEU A 179 27.44 -2.27 -6.49
N ASP A 180 27.49 -2.46 -5.17
CA ASP A 180 28.23 -3.56 -4.51
C ASP A 180 29.77 -3.45 -4.68
N SER A 181 30.48 -4.56 -4.49
CA SER A 181 31.93 -4.67 -4.34
C SER A 181 32.56 -5.75 -5.23
N ASP A 182 31.76 -6.38 -6.10
CA ASP A 182 32.12 -7.52 -6.94
C ASP A 182 32.90 -7.15 -8.22
N PHE A 183 33.74 -6.11 -8.13
CA PHE A 183 34.48 -5.57 -9.25
C PHE A 183 35.93 -6.06 -9.27
N ASN A 184 36.39 -6.49 -10.44
CA ASN A 184 37.79 -6.85 -10.66
C ASN A 184 38.63 -5.58 -10.71
N SER A 185 39.62 -5.49 -9.82
CA SER A 185 40.56 -4.37 -9.78
C SER A 185 41.20 -4.15 -11.16
N LYS A 186 41.26 -2.87 -11.57
CA LYS A 186 41.80 -2.36 -12.84
C LYS A 186 40.99 -2.69 -14.09
N GLU A 187 39.79 -3.23 -13.96
CA GLU A 187 38.86 -3.36 -15.09
C GLU A 187 37.97 -2.12 -15.24
N GLU A 188 37.62 -1.79 -16.49
CA GLU A 188 36.68 -0.72 -16.81
C GLU A 188 35.24 -1.25 -16.87
N TYR A 189 34.34 -0.55 -16.21
CA TYR A 189 32.92 -0.83 -16.14
C TYR A 189 32.12 0.34 -16.70
N THR A 190 31.06 0.04 -17.45
CA THR A 190 30.06 1.02 -17.91
C THR A 190 28.83 0.96 -17.02
N VAL A 191 28.43 2.09 -16.47
CA VAL A 191 27.15 2.27 -15.77
C VAL A 191 26.21 3.05 -16.68
N ALA A 192 25.06 2.47 -17.01
CA ALA A 192 23.99 3.11 -17.76
C ALA A 192 22.78 3.29 -16.85
N VAL A 193 22.42 4.52 -16.52
CA VAL A 193 21.25 4.89 -15.72
C VAL A 193 20.19 5.49 -16.64
N ASN A 194 19.12 4.75 -16.92
CA ASN A 194 18.14 5.09 -17.95
C ASN A 194 18.82 5.51 -19.28
N ASN A 195 18.76 6.81 -19.65
CA ASN A 195 19.31 7.35 -20.89
C ASN A 195 20.70 8.00 -20.74
N VAL A 196 21.31 7.94 -19.55
CA VAL A 196 22.63 8.51 -19.25
C VAL A 196 23.61 7.38 -18.96
N SER A 197 24.85 7.48 -19.45
CA SER A 197 25.88 6.47 -19.19
C SER A 197 27.25 7.08 -18.92
N GLY A 198 28.06 6.41 -18.10
CA GLY A 198 29.45 6.75 -17.85
C GLY A 198 30.29 5.49 -17.64
N THR A 199 31.61 5.66 -17.56
CA THR A 199 32.54 4.56 -17.25
C THR A 199 33.40 4.87 -16.04
N PHE A 200 33.87 3.82 -15.37
CA PHE A 200 34.84 3.91 -14.29
C PHE A 200 35.79 2.71 -14.27
N ILE A 201 36.97 2.90 -13.68
CA ILE A 201 37.95 1.84 -13.45
C ILE A 201 37.88 1.43 -11.98
N ALA A 202 37.66 0.15 -11.70
CA ALA A 202 37.64 -0.37 -10.34
C ALA A 202 39.06 -0.35 -9.72
N GLN A 203 39.14 0.05 -8.45
CA GLN A 203 40.38 0.12 -7.65
C GLN A 203 40.71 -1.23 -7.03
#